data_AF-A0A6G3WWP0-F1
#
_entry.id   AF-A0A6G3WWP0-F1
#
_cell.length_a   1.000
_cell.length_b   1.000
_cell.length_c   1.000
_cell.angle_alpha   90.00
_cell.angle_beta   90.00
_cell.angle_gamma   90.00
#
_symmetry.space_group_name_H-M   'P 1'
#
loop_
_entity.id
_entity.type
_entity.pdbx_description
1 polymer ?
#
loop_
_entity_poly.entity_id
_entity_poly.type
_entity_poly.pdbx_seq_one_letter_code
_entity_poly.pdbx_strand_id
1 'polypeptide(L)' 'YQEFNLVPDLTVAENIYLGRQPRRYGLVDHGRMRRDAAELLRRVGVDVRPDAKVRELGIARLQMVE' A
#
# COMPACT_ATOMS: atom_id res chain seq x y z
N TYR A 1 -6.58 12.01 14.78
CA TYR A 1 -6.03 12.48 13.49
C TYR A 1 -4.77 11.69 13.20
N GLN A 2 -4.90 10.54 12.55
CA GLN A 2 -3.73 9.88 11.95
C GLN A 2 -3.55 10.54 10.59
N GLU A 3 -2.65 11.51 10.50
CA GLU A 3 -2.19 11.98 9.20
C GLU A 3 -1.54 10.76 8.52
N PHE A 4 -2.19 10.25 7.48
CA PHE A 4 -1.62 9.26 6.58
C PHE A 4 -0.44 9.92 5.87
N ASN A 5 0.73 9.91 6.51
CA ASN A 5 2.00 10.26 5.90
C ASN A 5 2.38 9.16 4.93
N LEU A 6 1.72 9.19 3.77
CA LEU A 6 2.13 8.40 2.64
C LEU A 6 3.55 8.82 2.25
N VAL A 7 4.42 7.84 2.09
CA VAL A 7 5.78 8.03 1.62
C VAL A 7 5.74 7.92 0.09
N PRO A 8 5.96 9.03 -0.66
CA PRO A 8 5.76 9.05 -2.11
C PRO A 8 6.70 8.09 -2.86
N ASP A 9 7.88 7.84 -2.29
CA ASP A 9 8.92 6.96 -2.84
C ASP A 9 8.66 5.48 -2.59
N LEU A 10 7.68 5.13 -1.76
CA LEU A 10 7.27 3.76 -1.52
C LEU A 10 6.13 3.38 -2.47
N THR A 11 6.05 2.09 -2.77
CA THR A 11 4.89 1.53 -3.48
C THR A 11 3.64 1.60 -2.62
N VAL A 12 2.47 1.39 -3.22
CA VAL A 12 1.21 1.30 -2.47
C VAL A 12 1.26 0.18 -1.45
N ALA A 13 1.75 -0.99 -1.85
CA ALA A 13 1.89 -2.12 -0.94
C ALA A 13 2.84 -1.77 0.22
N GLU A 14 3.96 -1.10 -0.04
CA GLU A 14 4.89 -0.69 1.01
C GLU A 14 4.30 0.36 1.96
N ASN A 15 3.53 1.31 1.44
CA ASN A 15 2.81 2.29 2.26
C ASN A 15 1.74 1.62 3.14
N ILE A 16 0.93 0.72 2.56
CA ILE A 16 -0.10 -0.02 3.30
C ILE A 16 0.51 -0.85 4.43
N TYR A 17 1.71 -1.38 4.27
CA TYR A 17 2.36 -2.24 5.26
C TYR A 17 3.47 -1.54 6.05
N LEU A 18 3.62 -0.22 5.93
CA LEU A 18 4.67 0.53 6.62
C LEU A 18 4.55 0.34 8.15
N GLY A 19 5.64 -0.09 8.80
CA GLY A 19 5.67 -0.39 10.23
C GLY A 19 5.01 -1.71 10.64
N ARG A 20 4.42 -2.44 9.69
CA ARG A 20 3.76 -3.75 9.90
C ARG A 20 4.07 -4.74 8.79
N GLN A 21 5.27 -4.67 8.23
CA GLN A 21 5.65 -5.50 7.10
C GLN A 21 5.63 -6.99 7.49
N PRO A 22 4.93 -7.86 6.73
CA PRO A 22 4.98 -9.29 6.96
C PRO A 22 6.41 -9.79 6.75
N ARG A 23 6.84 -10.71 7.61
CA ARG A 23 8.18 -11.31 7.55
C ARG A 23 8.08 -12.81 7.31
N ARG A 24 9.00 -13.34 6.51
CA ARG A 24 9.17 -14.77 6.27
C ARG A 24 10.66 -15.12 6.39
N TYR A 25 11.00 -16.06 7.26
CA TYR A 25 12.38 -16.42 7.59
C TYR A 25 13.26 -15.20 7.96
N GLY A 26 12.69 -14.25 8.70
CA GLY A 26 13.40 -13.03 9.14
C GLY A 26 13.47 -11.90 8.10
N LEU A 27 13.17 -12.17 6.83
CA LEU A 27 13.17 -11.18 5.74
C LEU A 27 11.77 -10.63 5.48
N VAL A 28 11.69 -9.42 4.92
CA VAL A 28 10.40 -8.82 4.49
C VAL A 28 9.81 -9.62 3.33
N ASP A 29 8.55 -10.04 3.46
CA ASP A 29 7.82 -10.75 2.40
C ASP A 29 7.07 -9.76 1.50
N HIS A 30 7.81 -9.15 0.57
CA HIS A 30 7.22 -8.23 -0.42
C HIS A 30 6.19 -8.93 -1.33
N GLY A 31 6.32 -10.23 -1.55
CA GLY A 31 5.37 -11.01 -2.35
C GLY A 31 4.00 -11.07 -1.68
N ARG A 32 3.99 -11.30 -0.36
CA ARG A 32 2.78 -11.26 0.46
C ARG A 32 2.20 -9.86 0.51
N MET A 33 3.01 -8.83 0.76
CA MET A 33 2.54 -7.44 0.77
C MET A 33 1.79 -7.08 -0.51
N ARG A 34 2.32 -7.44 -1.69
CA ARG A 34 1.66 -7.16 -2.97
C ARG A 34 0.33 -7.89 -3.14
N ARG A 35 0.27 -9.19 -2.80
CA ARG A 35 -0.97 -9.99 -2.91
C ARG A 35 -2.06 -9.47 -1.98
N ASP A 36 -1.71 -9.25 -0.72
CA ASP A 36 -2.66 -8.82 0.29
C ASP A 36 -3.12 -7.37 0.00
N ALA A 37 -2.21 -6.49 -0.45
CA ALA A 37 -2.56 -5.14 -0.89
C ALA A 37 -3.48 -5.13 -2.12
N ALA A 38 -3.26 -6.00 -3.12
CA ALA A 38 -4.16 -6.12 -4.28
C ALA A 38 -5.58 -6.48 -3.85
N GLU A 39 -5.71 -7.40 -2.90
CA GLU A 39 -6.99 -7.80 -2.37
C GLU A 39 -7.68 -6.66 -1.60
N LEU A 40 -6.94 -5.95 -0.75
CA LEU A 40 -7.44 -4.79 -0.02
C LEU A 40 -7.93 -3.70 -0.97
N LEU A 41 -7.11 -3.32 -1.95
CA LEU A 41 -7.45 -2.32 -2.97
C LEU A 41 -8.71 -2.72 -3.75
N ARG A 42 -8.84 -3.99 -4.12
CA ARG A 42 -10.05 -4.51 -4.78
C ARG A 42 -11.28 -4.43 -3.88
N ARG A 43 -11.15 -4.73 -2.57
CA ARG A 43 -12.26 -4.65 -1.61
C ARG A 43 -12.76 -3.22 -1.41
N VAL A 44 -11.87 -2.24 -1.46
CA VAL A 44 -12.24 -0.81 -1.37
C VAL A 44 -12.62 -0.20 -2.73
N GLY A 45 -12.62 -0.99 -3.82
CA GLY A 45 -12.98 -0.50 -5.15
C GLY A 45 -11.94 0.42 -5.79
N VAL A 46 -10.69 0.39 -5.32
CA VAL A 46 -9.59 1.21 -5.83
C VAL A 46 -8.82 0.42 -6.89
N ASP A 47 -8.94 0.86 -8.15
CA ASP A 47 -8.20 0.27 -9.26
C ASP A 47 -6.76 0.82 -9.33
N VAL A 48 -5.91 0.34 -8.42
CA VAL A 48 -4.50 0.73 -8.36
C VAL A 48 -3.63 -0.50 -8.26
N ARG A 49 -2.52 -0.47 -8.99
CA ARG A 49 -1.48 -1.48 -8.92
C ARG A 49 -0.73 -1.39 -7.57
N PRO A 50 -0.64 -2.46 -6.78
CA PRO A 50 0.07 -2.46 -5.50
C PRO A 50 1.57 -2.11 -5.61
N ASP A 51 2.17 -2.36 -6.77
CA ASP A 51 3.56 -2.09 -7.13
C ASP A 51 3.79 -0.68 -7.70
N ALA A 52 2.72 0.08 -7.97
CA ALA A 52 2.85 1.48 -8.38
C ALA A 52 3.41 2.33 -7.22
N LYS A 53 4.21 3.35 -7.55
CA LYS A 53 4.70 4.30 -6.54
C LYS A 53 3.58 5.24 -6.13
N VAL A 54 3.51 5.60 -4.85
CA VAL A 54 2.43 6.47 -4.38
C VAL A 54 2.47 7.85 -5.03
N ARG A 55 3.66 8.37 -5.35
CA ARG A 55 3.81 9.61 -6.12
C ARG A 55 3.12 9.59 -7.50
N GLU A 56 2.85 8.42 -8.07
CA GLU A 56 2.24 8.27 -9.40
C GLU A 56 0.70 8.31 -9.35
N LEU A 57 0.09 8.24 -8.15
CA LEU A 57 -1.34 7.98 -8.02
C LEU A 57 -2.23 9.22 -7.97
N GLY A 58 -1.64 10.40 -7.84
CA GLY A 58 -2.39 11.63 -7.61
C GLY A 58 -3.13 11.60 -6.27
N ILE A 59 -3.01 12.67 -5.49
CA ILE A 59 -3.56 12.76 -4.12
C ILE A 59 -5.07 12.43 -4.04
N ALA A 60 -5.80 12.52 -5.17
CA ALA A 60 -7.25 12.34 -5.25
C ALA A 60 -7.77 10.91 -5.03
N ARG A 61 -6.98 9.84 -5.25
CA ARG A 61 -7.51 8.45 -5.14
C ARG A 61 -7.39 7.86 -3.71
N LEU A 62 -6.69 8.55 -2.81
CA LEU A 62 -6.38 8.08 -1.45
C LEU A 62 -7.43 8.49 -0.40
N GLN A 63 -8.41 9.33 -0.76
CA GLN A 63 -9.50 9.73 0.14
C GLN A 63 -10.58 8.66 0.36
N MET A 64 -10.61 7.57 -0.43
CA MET A 64 -11.59 6.48 -0.22
C MET A 64 -11.11 5.41 0.77
N VAL A 65 -10.13 5.72 1.60
CA VAL A 65 -9.74 4.90 2.76
C VAL A 65 -10.05 5.68 4.04
N GLU A 66 -11.29 6.16 4.16
CA GLU A 66 -11.96 6.46 5.44
C GLU A 66 -12.88 5.30 5.83
#